data_AF-A0A080Z696-F1
#
_entry.id   AF-A0A080Z696-F1
#
_cell.length_a   1.000
_cell.length_b   1.000
_cell.length_c   1.000
_cell.angle_alpha   90.00
_cell.angle_beta   90.00
_cell.angle_gamma   90.00
#
_symmetry.space_group_name_H-M   'P 1'
#
loop_
_entity.id
_entity.type
_entity.pdbx_description
1 polymer ?
#
loop_
_entity_poly.entity_id
_entity_poly.type
_entity_poly.pdbx_seq_one_letter_code
_entity_poly.pdbx_strand_id
1 'polypeptide(L)'
;LRKVILQDAVFLQDLTPHHPVWQHDIFSSDEFMKFKGETRKTISTMENPADQRLQKAMPILKAKLDGAHQDLKTSIDRVSSTVDAIEGNIADILRTLEPLRGGTAILQVKLVSNPANNVAAFPSCSSTVTSEARSDQPSTSHYKMRRGLESVKELWEEWSVGFDGGTPVRELEERYGTKWCDADERRFFNRRRSVLNFVQQLSREDQRDACVGADVATQLAVHYVDDTRKTRRKTLNWLSKNIALIHDEVKSRLIARISLDQVATSL
;
A
#
# COMPACT_ATOMS: atom_id res chain seq x y z
N LEU A 1 -11.23 39.33 -20.46
CA LEU A 1 -11.05 39.89 -19.11
C LEU A 1 -12.27 40.67 -18.61
N ARG A 2 -12.77 41.69 -19.33
CA ARG A 2 -13.92 42.54 -18.92
C ARG A 2 -15.20 41.80 -18.50
N LYS A 3 -15.62 40.79 -19.27
CA LYS A 3 -16.86 40.03 -18.99
C LYS A 3 -16.77 39.20 -17.71
N VAL A 4 -15.64 38.51 -17.51
CA VAL A 4 -15.40 37.64 -16.35
C VAL A 4 -15.39 38.45 -15.07
N ILE A 5 -14.69 39.59 -15.06
CA ILE A 5 -14.66 40.49 -13.89
C ILE A 5 -16.06 40.99 -13.52
N LEU A 6 -16.89 41.35 -14.52
CA LEU A 6 -18.25 41.84 -14.26
C LEU A 6 -19.20 40.75 -13.76
N GLN A 7 -19.04 39.52 -14.23
CA GLN A 7 -19.78 38.35 -13.75
C GLN A 7 -19.38 38.01 -12.31
N ASP A 8 -18.08 37.97 -12.03
CA ASP A 8 -17.54 37.59 -10.73
C ASP A 8 -17.74 38.70 -9.68
N ALA A 9 -17.82 39.97 -10.10
CA ALA A 9 -18.08 41.11 -9.23
C ALA A 9 -19.34 40.95 -8.37
N VAL A 10 -20.38 40.28 -8.91
CA VAL A 10 -21.64 39.98 -8.20
C VAL A 10 -21.40 39.20 -6.90
N PHE A 11 -20.36 38.36 -6.87
CA PHE A 11 -19.96 37.52 -5.73
C PHE A 11 -18.79 38.11 -4.95
N LEU A 12 -17.80 38.68 -5.65
CA LEU A 12 -16.59 39.23 -5.06
C LEU A 12 -16.86 40.46 -4.20
N GLN A 13 -17.92 41.24 -4.51
CA GLN A 13 -18.34 42.36 -3.67
C GLN A 13 -18.81 41.89 -2.28
N ASP A 14 -19.46 40.73 -2.19
CA ASP A 14 -19.92 40.16 -0.92
C ASP A 14 -18.74 39.56 -0.12
N LEU A 15 -17.74 39.00 -0.81
CA LEU A 15 -16.54 38.42 -0.21
C LEU A 15 -15.50 39.46 0.22
N THR A 16 -15.43 40.59 -0.48
CA THR A 16 -14.44 41.66 -0.23
C THR A 16 -15.04 43.06 -0.26
N PRO A 17 -15.98 43.41 0.65
CA PRO A 17 -16.75 44.66 0.57
C PRO A 17 -15.88 45.92 0.59
N HIS A 18 -14.73 45.86 1.26
CA HIS A 18 -13.82 46.99 1.46
C HIS A 18 -12.81 47.22 0.31
N HIS A 19 -12.88 46.44 -0.77
CA HIS A 19 -11.90 46.58 -1.85
C HIS A 19 -12.16 47.86 -2.67
N PRO A 20 -11.13 48.66 -3.02
CA PRO A 20 -11.28 49.95 -3.72
C PRO A 20 -12.00 49.86 -5.06
N VAL A 21 -11.94 48.70 -5.72
CA VAL A 21 -12.61 48.47 -7.01
C VAL A 21 -14.14 48.65 -6.91
N TRP A 22 -14.75 48.38 -5.75
CA TRP A 22 -16.20 48.49 -5.54
C TRP A 22 -16.67 49.92 -5.26
N GLN A 23 -15.74 50.84 -4.97
CA GLN A 23 -16.04 52.26 -4.75
C GLN A 23 -16.27 53.03 -6.06
N HIS A 24 -16.06 52.38 -7.20
CA HIS A 24 -16.24 52.97 -8.52
C HIS A 24 -17.73 53.02 -8.91
N ASP A 25 -18.17 54.13 -9.50
CA ASP A 25 -19.58 54.44 -9.83
C ASP A 25 -20.28 53.34 -10.64
N ILE A 26 -19.53 52.67 -11.52
CA ILE A 26 -20.01 51.53 -12.33
C ILE A 26 -20.67 50.45 -11.44
N PHE A 27 -20.12 50.15 -10.27
CA PHE A 27 -20.64 49.11 -9.36
C PHE A 27 -21.75 49.60 -8.42
N SER A 28 -22.01 50.91 -8.40
CA SER A 28 -23.14 51.52 -7.68
C SER A 28 -24.26 51.97 -8.64
N SER A 29 -24.07 51.79 -9.96
CA SER A 29 -25.06 52.16 -10.97
C SER A 29 -26.32 51.29 -10.91
N ASP A 30 -27.46 51.88 -11.27
CA ASP A 30 -28.75 51.17 -11.33
C ASP A 30 -28.73 49.97 -12.29
N GLU A 31 -28.01 50.11 -13.41
CA GLU A 31 -27.83 49.03 -14.39
C GLU A 31 -27.10 47.84 -13.78
N PHE A 32 -26.02 48.09 -13.02
CA PHE A 32 -25.27 47.03 -12.35
C PHE A 32 -26.07 46.39 -11.22
N MET A 33 -26.82 47.17 -10.44
CA MET A 33 -27.66 46.62 -9.36
C MET A 33 -28.79 45.73 -9.91
N LYS A 34 -29.40 46.11 -11.03
CA LYS A 34 -30.38 45.27 -11.74
C LYS A 34 -29.72 43.97 -12.24
N PHE A 35 -28.56 44.07 -12.87
CA PHE A 35 -27.78 42.91 -13.31
C PHE A 35 -27.38 41.98 -12.14
N LYS A 36 -26.96 42.54 -10.99
CA LYS A 36 -26.61 41.80 -9.77
C LYS A 36 -27.82 41.00 -9.27
N GLY A 37 -29.00 41.61 -9.26
CA GLY A 37 -30.25 40.96 -8.86
C GLY A 37 -30.68 39.83 -9.79
N GLU A 38 -30.67 40.08 -11.11
CA GLU A 38 -31.02 39.08 -12.13
C GLU A 38 -30.06 37.88 -12.08
N THR A 39 -28.76 38.13 -12.05
CA THR A 39 -27.73 37.08 -11.98
C THR A 39 -27.90 36.19 -10.74
N ARG A 40 -28.18 36.78 -9.57
CA ARG A 40 -28.42 36.03 -8.33
C ARG A 40 -29.67 35.16 -8.41
N LYS A 41 -30.74 35.69 -9.01
CA LYS A 41 -31.99 34.95 -9.22
C LYS A 41 -31.77 33.77 -10.16
N THR A 42 -31.07 33.98 -11.28
CA THR A 42 -30.74 32.93 -12.25
C THR A 42 -29.89 31.83 -11.61
N ILE A 43 -28.88 32.19 -10.81
CA ILE A 43 -28.00 31.20 -10.17
C ILE A 43 -28.73 30.42 -9.08
N SER A 44 -29.64 31.05 -8.33
CA SER A 44 -30.51 30.34 -7.38
C SER A 44 -31.48 29.37 -8.05
N THR A 45 -31.85 29.61 -9.31
CA THR A 45 -32.72 28.73 -10.10
C THR A 45 -31.96 27.68 -10.91
N MET A 46 -30.65 27.85 -11.10
CA MET A 46 -29.82 26.92 -11.84
C MET A 46 -29.36 25.79 -10.91
N GLU A 47 -29.77 24.58 -11.25
CA GLU A 47 -29.28 23.35 -10.62
C GLU A 47 -27.75 23.31 -10.67
N ASN A 48 -27.11 23.03 -9.54
CA ASN A 48 -25.66 23.11 -9.42
C ASN A 48 -24.99 22.15 -10.42
N PRO A 49 -24.04 22.61 -11.25
CA PRO A 49 -23.37 21.74 -12.23
C PRO A 49 -22.61 20.58 -11.57
N ALA A 50 -22.23 20.69 -10.30
CA ALA A 50 -21.68 19.59 -9.52
C ALA A 50 -22.75 18.51 -9.23
N ASP A 51 -23.98 18.90 -8.94
CA ASP A 51 -25.09 17.98 -8.65
C ASP A 51 -25.49 17.21 -9.91
N GLN A 52 -25.51 17.86 -11.08
CA GLN A 52 -25.72 17.15 -12.35
C GLN A 52 -24.61 16.14 -12.67
N ARG A 53 -23.36 16.48 -12.36
CA ARG A 53 -22.23 15.55 -12.53
C ARG A 53 -22.34 14.37 -11.56
N LEU A 54 -22.74 14.64 -10.32
CA LEU A 54 -22.96 13.61 -9.31
C LEU A 54 -24.10 12.67 -9.70
N GLN A 55 -25.22 13.22 -10.18
CA GLN A 55 -26.36 12.44 -10.65
C GLN A 55 -25.99 11.54 -11.84
N LYS A 56 -25.18 12.04 -12.78
CA LYS A 56 -24.65 11.25 -13.90
C LYS A 56 -23.64 10.18 -13.45
N ALA A 57 -22.89 10.42 -12.38
CA ALA A 57 -21.93 9.47 -11.85
C ALA A 57 -22.60 8.33 -11.05
N MET A 58 -23.73 8.59 -10.40
CA MET A 58 -24.44 7.63 -9.55
C MET A 58 -24.71 6.26 -10.20
N PRO A 59 -25.27 6.15 -11.43
CA PRO A 59 -25.50 4.84 -12.05
C PRO A 59 -24.20 4.08 -12.35
N ILE A 60 -23.11 4.79 -12.70
CA ILE A 60 -21.81 4.18 -12.97
C ILE A 60 -21.22 3.61 -11.68
N LEU A 61 -21.31 4.37 -10.59
CA LEU A 61 -20.86 3.94 -9.27
C LEU A 61 -21.66 2.72 -8.80
N LYS A 62 -22.99 2.74 -8.97
CA LYS A 62 -23.85 1.60 -8.65
C LYS A 62 -23.46 0.35 -9.44
N ALA A 63 -23.31 0.46 -10.77
CA ALA A 63 -22.93 -0.67 -11.61
C ALA A 63 -21.57 -1.27 -11.22
N LYS A 64 -20.59 -0.42 -10.88
CA LYS A 64 -19.27 -0.87 -10.41
C LYS A 64 -19.35 -1.55 -9.04
N LEU A 65 -20.15 -0.99 -8.13
CA LEU A 65 -20.33 -1.54 -6.78
C LEU A 65 -21.04 -2.89 -6.81
N ASP A 66 -22.09 -3.01 -7.64
CA ASP A 66 -22.83 -4.25 -7.86
C ASP A 66 -21.92 -5.33 -8.48
N GLY A 67 -21.09 -4.96 -9.46
CA GLY A 67 -20.09 -5.85 -10.03
C GLY A 67 -19.07 -6.36 -9.01
N ALA A 68 -18.52 -5.45 -8.19
CA ALA A 68 -17.59 -5.83 -7.12
C ALA A 68 -18.24 -6.75 -6.07
N HIS A 69 -19.50 -6.50 -5.72
CA HIS A 69 -20.26 -7.38 -4.82
C HIS A 69 -20.46 -8.76 -5.44
N GLN A 70 -20.77 -8.83 -6.74
CA GLN A 70 -20.95 -10.10 -7.44
C GLN A 70 -19.65 -10.91 -7.54
N ASP A 71 -18.52 -10.24 -7.80
CA ASP A 71 -17.20 -10.89 -7.84
C ASP A 71 -16.80 -11.45 -6.48
N LEU A 72 -17.06 -10.68 -5.41
CA LEU A 72 -16.83 -11.11 -4.04
C LEU A 72 -17.72 -12.30 -3.67
N LYS A 73 -19.03 -12.22 -3.98
CA LYS A 73 -19.99 -13.31 -3.77
C LYS A 73 -19.51 -14.59 -4.45
N THR A 74 -19.10 -14.50 -5.70
CA THR A 74 -18.60 -15.65 -6.48
C THR A 74 -17.32 -16.22 -5.88
N SER A 75 -16.43 -15.36 -5.36
CA SER A 75 -15.19 -15.80 -4.70
C SER A 75 -15.48 -16.54 -3.39
N ILE A 76 -16.43 -16.05 -2.59
CA ILE A 76 -16.89 -16.75 -1.37
C ILE A 76 -17.50 -18.11 -1.73
N ASP A 77 -18.38 -18.16 -2.73
CA ASP A 77 -19.02 -19.42 -3.14
C ASP A 77 -17.99 -20.47 -3.62
N ARG A 78 -16.91 -20.04 -4.29
CA ARG A 78 -15.78 -20.91 -4.66
C ARG A 78 -15.04 -21.44 -3.43
N VAL A 79 -14.77 -20.59 -2.44
CA VAL A 79 -14.09 -21.01 -1.21
C VAL A 79 -14.95 -22.02 -0.45
N SER A 80 -16.24 -21.77 -0.29
CA SER A 80 -17.15 -22.72 0.35
C SER A 80 -17.16 -24.07 -0.37
N SER A 81 -17.23 -24.07 -1.71
CA SER A 81 -17.15 -25.31 -2.49
C SER A 81 -15.83 -26.07 -2.28
N THR A 82 -14.69 -25.37 -2.15
CA THR A 82 -13.41 -26.05 -1.86
C THR A 82 -13.35 -26.61 -0.46
N VAL A 83 -13.99 -25.95 0.53
CA VAL A 83 -14.08 -26.45 1.90
C VAL A 83 -14.94 -27.71 1.94
N ASP A 84 -16.12 -27.71 1.30
CA ASP A 84 -16.99 -28.89 1.23
C ASP A 84 -16.27 -30.09 0.60
N ALA A 85 -15.47 -29.85 -0.45
CA ALA A 85 -14.68 -30.90 -1.09
C ALA A 85 -13.58 -31.46 -0.17
N ILE A 86 -12.91 -30.59 0.61
CA ILE A 86 -11.91 -31.02 1.59
C ILE A 86 -12.56 -31.83 2.70
N GLU A 87 -13.70 -31.39 3.24
CA GLU A 87 -14.44 -32.12 4.26
C GLU A 87 -14.85 -33.52 3.78
N GLY A 88 -15.34 -33.63 2.54
CA GLY A 88 -15.65 -34.92 1.92
C GLY A 88 -14.43 -35.85 1.82
N ASN A 89 -13.31 -35.34 1.32
CA ASN A 89 -12.06 -36.10 1.23
C ASN A 89 -11.56 -36.58 2.61
N ILE A 90 -11.67 -35.73 3.65
CA ILE A 90 -11.30 -36.11 5.02
C ILE A 90 -12.23 -37.23 5.54
N ALA A 91 -13.54 -37.13 5.30
CA ALA A 91 -14.50 -38.15 5.70
C ALA A 91 -14.17 -39.51 5.03
N ASP A 92 -13.81 -39.52 3.75
CA ASP A 92 -13.41 -40.73 3.04
C ASP A 92 -12.11 -41.33 3.59
N ILE A 93 -11.11 -40.49 3.89
CA ILE A 93 -9.86 -40.95 4.53
C ILE A 93 -10.16 -41.57 5.89
N LEU A 94 -10.98 -40.93 6.73
CA LEU A 94 -11.35 -41.46 8.03
C LEU A 94 -12.04 -42.83 7.91
N ARG A 95 -12.93 -42.99 6.93
CA ARG A 95 -13.65 -44.24 6.67
C ARG A 95 -12.73 -45.37 6.18
N THR A 96 -11.71 -45.05 5.38
CA THR A 96 -10.72 -46.05 4.92
C THR A 96 -9.77 -46.49 6.03
N LEU A 97 -9.49 -45.63 7.01
CA LEU A 97 -8.63 -45.93 8.16
C LEU A 97 -9.38 -46.65 9.30
N GLU A 98 -10.71 -46.64 9.31
CA GLU A 98 -11.54 -47.24 10.36
C GLU A 98 -11.23 -48.74 10.61
N PRO A 99 -11.06 -49.60 9.59
CA PRO A 99 -10.70 -51.01 9.79
C PRO A 99 -9.28 -51.22 10.35
N LEU A 100 -8.35 -50.31 10.03
CA LEU A 100 -6.97 -50.36 10.55
C LEU A 100 -6.94 -50.01 12.03
N ARG A 101 -7.73 -49.00 12.45
CA ARG A 101 -7.83 -48.60 13.87
C ARG A 101 -8.60 -49.62 14.71
N GLY A 102 -9.64 -50.23 14.15
CA GLY A 102 -10.44 -51.26 14.81
C GLY A 102 -9.77 -52.64 14.85
N GLY A 103 -8.59 -52.82 14.25
CA GLY A 103 -7.90 -54.10 14.17
C GLY A 103 -8.61 -55.14 13.30
N THR A 104 -9.58 -54.73 12.48
CA THR A 104 -10.34 -55.61 11.58
C THR A 104 -9.77 -55.66 10.17
N ALA A 105 -8.74 -54.86 9.87
CA ALA A 105 -8.06 -54.86 8.58
C ALA A 105 -7.31 -56.19 8.34
N ILE A 106 -7.57 -56.81 7.19
CA ILE A 106 -6.84 -57.99 6.73
C ILE A 106 -5.61 -57.54 5.95
N LEU A 107 -4.41 -57.83 6.46
CA LEU A 107 -3.15 -57.57 5.77
C LEU A 107 -2.73 -58.81 4.97
N GLN A 108 -2.83 -58.76 3.64
CA GLN A 108 -2.27 -59.80 2.78
C GLN A 108 -0.81 -59.49 2.46
N VAL A 109 0.12 -60.25 3.06
CA VAL A 109 1.53 -60.20 2.72
C VAL A 109 1.80 -61.18 1.58
N LYS A 110 2.09 -60.66 0.38
CA LYS A 110 2.50 -61.48 -0.77
C LYS A 110 4.01 -61.58 -0.81
N LEU A 111 4.56 -62.70 -0.35
CA LEU A 111 5.98 -63.00 -0.48
C LEU A 111 6.29 -63.35 -1.94
N VAL A 112 6.90 -62.43 -2.67
CA VAL A 112 7.54 -62.71 -3.96
C VAL A 112 8.92 -63.29 -3.67
N SER A 113 9.08 -64.59 -3.87
CA SER A 113 10.39 -65.22 -3.99
C SER A 113 10.76 -65.19 -5.47
N ASN A 114 11.85 -64.51 -5.82
CA ASN A 114 12.33 -64.37 -7.20
C ASN A 114 13.62 -65.20 -7.41
N PRO A 115 13.55 -66.40 -8.02
CA PRO A 115 14.71 -67.25 -8.23
C PRO A 115 15.13 -67.25 -9.72
N ALA A 116 15.68 -66.15 -10.25
CA ALA A 116 16.54 -66.14 -11.44
C ALA A 116 16.96 -64.72 -11.82
N ASN A 117 18.23 -64.55 -12.18
CA ASN A 117 18.77 -63.34 -12.80
C ASN A 117 18.41 -63.30 -14.30
N ASN A 118 18.15 -62.08 -14.79
CA ASN A 118 18.22 -61.56 -16.18
C ASN A 118 16.96 -61.41 -17.08
N VAL A 119 16.75 -60.12 -17.43
CA VAL A 119 16.12 -59.43 -18.59
C VAL A 119 14.61 -59.52 -18.81
N ALA A 120 13.88 -58.43 -18.47
CA ALA A 120 13.13 -57.60 -19.42
C ALA A 120 12.19 -56.59 -18.71
N ALA A 121 12.33 -55.32 -19.10
CA ALA A 121 11.37 -54.20 -19.04
C ALA A 121 10.55 -53.96 -17.76
N PHE A 122 10.92 -52.91 -17.01
CA PHE A 122 10.01 -52.22 -16.08
C PHE A 122 9.54 -50.90 -16.71
N PRO A 123 8.22 -50.58 -16.69
CA PRO A 123 7.79 -49.20 -16.69
C PRO A 123 8.14 -48.58 -15.34
N SER A 124 8.75 -47.41 -15.43
CA SER A 124 9.17 -46.56 -14.32
C SER A 124 8.00 -46.19 -13.40
N CYS A 125 8.14 -46.52 -12.11
CA CYS A 125 7.48 -45.81 -11.00
C CYS A 125 8.48 -45.74 -9.84
N SER A 126 9.41 -44.79 -9.89
CA SER A 126 10.21 -44.44 -8.71
C SER A 126 9.32 -43.78 -7.68
N SER A 127 9.25 -44.36 -6.49
CA SER A 127 8.92 -43.64 -5.26
C SER A 127 9.95 -44.03 -4.22
N THR A 128 11.03 -43.25 -4.20
CA THR A 128 12.11 -43.35 -3.23
C THR A 128 11.57 -42.91 -1.88
N VAL A 129 11.43 -43.85 -0.95
CA VAL A 129 11.30 -43.55 0.47
C VAL A 129 12.71 -43.26 0.97
N THR A 130 13.18 -42.03 0.77
CA THR A 130 14.46 -41.59 1.33
C THR A 130 14.23 -41.15 2.77
N SER A 131 14.69 -42.00 3.67
CA SER A 131 14.98 -41.64 5.05
C SER A 131 16.16 -40.67 5.04
N GLU A 132 15.88 -39.38 5.22
CA GLU A 132 16.91 -38.35 5.28
C GLU A 132 16.89 -37.62 6.61
N ALA A 133 18.11 -37.46 7.11
CA ALA A 133 18.44 -36.94 8.41
C ALA A 133 17.91 -35.52 8.59
N ARG A 134 17.56 -35.26 9.85
CA ARG A 134 17.28 -33.97 10.47
C ARG A 134 18.25 -32.88 9.95
N SER A 135 17.81 -32.16 8.92
CA SER A 135 18.29 -30.84 8.59
C SER A 135 17.17 -29.90 8.98
N ASP A 136 17.41 -29.08 10.00
CA ASP A 136 16.58 -27.92 10.35
C ASP A 136 16.60 -26.94 9.17
N GLN A 137 15.79 -27.22 8.15
CA GLN A 137 15.31 -26.21 7.22
C GLN A 137 14.10 -25.57 7.89
N PRO A 138 14.17 -24.30 8.34
CA PRO A 138 12.95 -23.59 8.65
C PRO A 138 12.18 -23.51 7.33
N SER A 139 11.00 -24.13 7.31
CA SER A 139 9.97 -23.89 6.31
C SER A 139 9.94 -22.40 6.05
N THR A 140 10.41 -21.96 4.87
CA THR A 140 10.50 -20.54 4.53
C THR A 140 9.09 -19.99 4.50
N SER A 141 8.63 -19.47 5.63
CA SER A 141 7.44 -18.63 5.70
C SER A 141 7.75 -17.43 4.81
N HIS A 142 7.29 -17.48 3.57
CA HIS A 142 7.51 -16.47 2.54
C HIS A 142 6.97 -15.13 3.04
N TYR A 143 7.85 -14.31 3.64
CA TYR A 143 7.46 -13.03 4.21
C TYR A 143 6.99 -12.12 3.07
N LYS A 144 5.77 -11.63 3.17
CA LYS A 144 5.16 -10.76 2.17
C LYS A 144 5.00 -9.36 2.73
N MET A 145 5.67 -8.42 2.10
CA MET A 145 5.70 -7.04 2.54
C MET A 145 4.33 -6.36 2.34
N ARG A 146 3.90 -5.52 3.27
CA ARG A 146 2.56 -4.93 3.26
C ARG A 146 2.35 -4.01 2.04
N ARG A 147 1.31 -4.31 1.25
CA ARG A 147 0.98 -3.53 0.04
C ARG A 147 0.31 -2.19 0.36
N GLY A 148 -0.45 -2.14 1.45
CA GLY A 148 -1.27 -1.00 1.86
C GLY A 148 -0.52 0.12 2.59
N LEU A 149 0.82 0.05 2.70
CA LEU A 149 1.56 1.10 3.38
C LEU A 149 1.61 2.36 2.51
N GLU A 150 0.99 3.43 3.00
CA GLU A 150 0.86 4.71 2.29
C GLU A 150 1.85 5.76 2.79
N SER A 151 2.47 5.51 3.94
CA SER A 151 3.39 6.41 4.63
C SER A 151 4.83 5.89 4.64
N VAL A 152 5.80 6.80 4.55
CA VAL A 152 7.22 6.48 4.80
C VAL A 152 7.45 6.06 6.25
N LYS A 153 6.65 6.57 7.20
CA LYS A 153 6.69 6.17 8.61
C LYS A 153 6.34 4.70 8.80
N GLU A 154 5.22 4.26 8.23
CA GLU A 154 4.80 2.85 8.33
C GLU A 154 5.81 1.93 7.62
N LEU A 155 6.36 2.39 6.49
CA LEU A 155 7.41 1.65 5.80
C LEU A 155 8.69 1.51 6.65
N TRP A 156 9.05 2.57 7.38
CA TRP A 156 10.19 2.54 8.28
C TRP A 156 9.93 1.59 9.46
N GLU A 157 8.73 1.61 10.04
CA GLU A 157 8.31 0.73 11.13
C GLU A 157 8.32 -0.75 10.71
N GLU A 158 7.79 -1.09 9.53
CA GLU A 158 7.86 -2.46 8.98
C GLU A 158 9.32 -2.94 8.87
N TRP A 159 10.22 -2.02 8.52
CA TRP A 159 11.61 -2.35 8.32
C TRP A 159 12.43 -2.42 9.60
N SER A 160 12.17 -1.56 10.59
CA SER A 160 12.96 -1.49 11.83
C SER A 160 12.39 -2.28 13.00
N VAL A 161 11.07 -2.32 13.14
CA VAL A 161 10.38 -2.97 14.27
C VAL A 161 9.63 -4.22 13.81
N GLY A 162 9.07 -4.19 12.59
CA GLY A 162 8.15 -5.19 12.11
C GLY A 162 6.70 -4.87 12.49
N PHE A 163 5.76 -5.69 12.01
CA PHE A 163 4.34 -5.59 12.35
C PHE A 163 3.85 -6.92 12.95
N ASP A 164 2.85 -6.84 13.84
CA ASP A 164 2.19 -7.98 14.50
C ASP A 164 3.16 -8.94 15.23
N GLY A 165 4.26 -8.41 15.78
CA GLY A 165 5.30 -9.21 16.44
C GLY A 165 6.13 -10.07 15.47
N GLY A 166 5.98 -9.87 14.16
CA GLY A 166 6.79 -10.50 13.14
C GLY A 166 8.20 -9.90 13.04
N THR A 167 9.14 -10.70 12.52
CA THR A 167 10.53 -10.29 12.33
C THR A 167 10.63 -9.03 11.46
N PRO A 168 11.38 -7.98 11.89
CA PRO A 168 11.57 -6.78 11.08
C PRO A 168 12.26 -7.11 9.76
N VAL A 169 11.89 -6.38 8.70
CA VAL A 169 12.43 -6.65 7.35
C VAL A 169 13.96 -6.47 7.30
N ARG A 170 14.53 -5.58 8.11
CA ARG A 170 15.98 -5.43 8.25
C ARG A 170 16.65 -6.74 8.67
N GLU A 171 16.14 -7.42 9.70
CA GLU A 171 16.73 -8.66 10.20
C GLU A 171 16.56 -9.82 9.20
N LEU A 172 15.48 -9.80 8.42
CA LEU A 172 15.30 -10.76 7.32
C LEU A 172 16.33 -10.53 6.22
N GLU A 173 16.58 -9.27 5.86
CA GLU A 173 17.62 -8.90 4.88
C GLU A 173 19.03 -9.25 5.38
N GLU A 174 19.32 -9.03 6.66
CA GLU A 174 20.63 -9.37 7.24
C GLU A 174 20.86 -10.89 7.31
N ARG A 175 19.85 -11.66 7.71
CA ARG A 175 19.98 -13.12 7.86
C ARG A 175 19.93 -13.87 6.53
N TYR A 176 19.10 -13.43 5.59
CA TYR A 176 18.79 -14.18 4.38
C TYR A 176 19.06 -13.40 3.08
N GLY A 177 19.55 -12.16 3.16
CA GLY A 177 19.77 -11.31 1.98
C GLY A 177 18.46 -11.03 1.27
N THR A 178 18.37 -11.36 -0.02
CA THR A 178 17.12 -11.31 -0.78
C THR A 178 16.44 -12.68 -0.92
N LYS A 179 16.92 -13.71 -0.20
CA LYS A 179 16.38 -15.07 -0.30
C LYS A 179 15.11 -15.27 0.55
N TRP A 180 14.82 -14.36 1.48
CA TRP A 180 13.56 -14.36 2.23
C TRP A 180 12.36 -13.94 1.38
N CYS A 181 12.58 -13.24 0.26
CA CYS A 181 11.52 -12.77 -0.64
C CYS A 181 11.47 -13.59 -1.94
N ASP A 182 10.25 -13.92 -2.36
CA ASP A 182 10.00 -14.56 -3.66
C ASP A 182 10.42 -13.72 -4.85
N ALA A 183 10.57 -14.36 -6.01
CA ALA A 183 10.90 -13.70 -7.27
C ALA A 183 9.92 -12.55 -7.59
N ASP A 184 8.63 -12.75 -7.32
CA ASP A 184 7.59 -11.74 -7.55
C ASP A 184 7.64 -10.59 -6.53
N GLU A 185 8.02 -10.88 -5.29
CA GLU A 185 8.08 -9.92 -4.19
C GLU A 185 9.35 -9.04 -4.26
N ARG A 186 10.43 -9.58 -4.85
CA ARG A 186 11.73 -8.91 -5.02
C ARG A 186 11.62 -7.51 -5.62
N ARG A 187 10.80 -7.34 -6.66
CA ARG A 187 10.63 -6.05 -7.34
C ARG A 187 10.00 -5.00 -6.43
N PHE A 188 9.03 -5.40 -5.62
CA PHE A 188 8.38 -4.49 -4.68
C PHE A 188 9.30 -4.13 -3.53
N PHE A 189 9.99 -5.13 -2.97
CA PHE A 189 10.99 -4.91 -1.94
C PHE A 189 12.06 -3.92 -2.40
N ASN A 190 12.69 -4.16 -3.56
CA ASN A 190 13.73 -3.26 -4.08
C ASN A 190 13.24 -1.82 -4.23
N ARG A 191 11.99 -1.64 -4.67
CA ARG A 191 11.39 -0.31 -4.81
C ARG A 191 11.28 0.41 -3.47
N ARG A 192 10.85 -0.31 -2.43
CA ARG A 192 10.71 0.22 -1.08
C ARG A 192 12.07 0.40 -0.40
N ARG A 193 13.02 -0.50 -0.69
CA ARG A 193 14.41 -0.43 -0.24
C ARG A 193 15.12 0.84 -0.71
N SER A 194 14.82 1.33 -1.92
CA SER A 194 15.33 2.62 -2.39
C SER A 194 14.92 3.77 -1.48
N VAL A 195 13.67 3.79 -0.99
CA VAL A 195 13.18 4.82 -0.05
C VAL A 195 13.88 4.69 1.31
N LEU A 196 14.03 3.47 1.81
CA LEU A 196 14.72 3.20 3.07
C LEU A 196 16.20 3.63 3.01
N ASN A 197 16.90 3.32 1.91
CA ASN A 197 18.28 3.74 1.69
C ASN A 197 18.41 5.27 1.72
N PHE A 198 17.44 5.98 1.13
CA PHE A 198 17.44 7.43 1.12
C PHE A 198 17.24 8.03 2.52
N VAL A 199 16.33 7.47 3.32
CA VAL A 199 16.18 7.87 4.73
C VAL A 199 17.48 7.63 5.52
N GLN A 200 18.11 6.46 5.32
CA GLN A 200 19.40 6.15 5.95
C GLN A 200 20.52 7.11 5.50
N GLN A 201 20.52 7.52 4.24
CA GLN A 201 21.48 8.49 3.71
C GLN A 201 21.30 9.85 4.39
N LEU A 202 20.07 10.38 4.42
CA LEU A 202 19.78 11.66 5.07
C LEU A 202 20.14 11.65 6.56
N SER A 203 19.80 10.59 7.28
CA SER A 203 20.15 10.44 8.70
C SER A 203 21.67 10.49 8.94
N ARG A 204 22.47 9.87 8.06
CA ARG A 204 23.94 9.91 8.15
C ARG A 204 24.53 11.27 7.81
N GLU A 205 23.95 11.96 6.84
CA GLU A 205 24.37 13.31 6.47
C GLU A 205 24.07 14.28 7.62
N ASP A 206 22.88 14.20 8.21
CA ASP A 206 22.49 15.00 9.36
C ASP A 206 23.34 14.75 10.60
N GLN A 207 23.69 13.49 10.88
CA GLN A 207 24.57 13.15 12.00
C GLN A 207 25.95 13.80 11.90
N ARG A 208 26.42 14.09 10.68
CA ARG A 208 27.71 14.76 10.44
C ARG A 208 27.59 16.27 10.57
N ASP A 209 26.49 16.82 10.06
CA ASP A 209 26.28 18.26 9.99
C ASP A 209 25.67 18.84 11.28
N ALA A 210 25.02 18.00 12.09
CA ALA A 210 24.35 18.39 13.32
C ALA A 210 24.65 17.39 14.45
N CYS A 211 24.92 17.91 15.66
CA CYS A 211 25.09 17.13 16.90
C CYS A 211 23.76 16.55 17.44
N VAL A 212 22.92 16.03 16.54
CA VAL A 212 21.61 15.45 16.81
C VAL A 212 21.77 13.92 16.95
N GLY A 213 21.09 13.34 17.95
CA GLY A 213 21.12 11.89 18.18
C GLY A 213 20.61 11.10 16.97
N ALA A 214 21.20 9.92 16.73
CA ALA A 214 20.93 9.09 15.54
C ALA A 214 19.45 8.77 15.31
N ASP A 215 18.70 8.54 16.40
CA ASP A 215 17.27 8.23 16.33
C ASP A 215 16.45 9.46 15.93
N VAL A 216 16.80 10.65 16.45
CA VAL A 216 16.10 11.90 16.12
C VAL A 216 16.34 12.29 14.67
N ALA A 217 17.59 12.21 14.19
CA ALA A 217 17.92 12.46 12.79
C ALA A 217 17.14 11.52 11.85
N THR A 218 17.01 10.24 12.23
CA THR A 218 16.24 9.26 11.47
C THR A 218 14.75 9.61 11.44
N GLN A 219 14.15 9.97 12.58
CA GLN A 219 12.73 10.35 12.64
C GLN A 219 12.44 11.63 11.84
N LEU A 220 13.33 12.63 11.90
CA LEU A 220 13.22 13.85 11.11
C LEU A 220 13.31 13.53 9.61
N ALA A 221 14.28 12.72 9.19
CA ALA A 221 14.40 12.29 7.80
C ALA A 221 13.13 11.57 7.32
N VAL A 222 12.59 10.62 8.08
CA VAL A 222 11.32 9.94 7.76
C VAL A 222 10.18 10.96 7.58
N HIS A 223 10.05 11.91 8.50
CA HIS A 223 9.01 12.92 8.47
C HIS A 223 9.11 13.83 7.23
N TYR A 224 10.27 14.43 6.97
CA TYR A 224 10.44 15.37 5.86
C TYR A 224 10.37 14.72 4.48
N VAL A 225 10.79 13.46 4.36
CA VAL A 225 10.61 12.68 3.13
C VAL A 225 9.12 12.43 2.87
N ASP A 226 8.35 12.06 3.90
CA ASP A 226 6.90 11.83 3.75
C ASP A 226 6.12 13.12 3.51
N ASP A 227 6.47 14.20 4.20
CA ASP A 227 5.85 15.52 4.03
C ASP A 227 6.05 16.05 2.62
N THR A 228 7.28 16.06 2.11
CA THR A 228 7.59 16.49 0.74
C THR A 228 6.86 15.66 -0.32
N ARG A 229 6.68 14.35 -0.07
CA ARG A 229 5.85 13.49 -0.92
C ARG A 229 4.38 13.89 -0.87
N LYS A 230 3.83 14.16 0.32
CA LYS A 230 2.42 14.53 0.56
C LYS A 230 2.09 15.91 -0.02
N THR A 231 2.93 16.92 0.19
CA THR A 231 2.75 18.26 -0.39
C THR A 231 2.72 18.22 -1.91
N ARG A 232 3.54 17.36 -2.52
CA ARG A 232 3.54 17.11 -3.97
C ARG A 232 2.41 16.19 -4.45
N ARG A 233 1.57 15.69 -3.53
CA ARG A 233 0.45 14.75 -3.78
C ARG A 233 0.90 13.50 -4.53
N LYS A 234 2.07 12.94 -4.15
CA LYS A 234 2.67 11.79 -4.82
C LYS A 234 2.52 10.49 -4.02
N THR A 235 2.53 9.38 -4.72
CA THR A 235 2.49 8.05 -4.11
C THR A 235 3.88 7.65 -3.61
N LEU A 236 3.93 6.72 -2.65
CA LEU A 236 5.18 6.12 -2.18
C LEU A 236 5.92 5.38 -3.31
N ASN A 237 5.15 4.85 -4.25
CA ASN A 237 5.62 4.32 -5.52
C ASN A 237 6.36 5.39 -6.35
N TRP A 238 5.79 6.57 -6.51
CA TRP A 238 6.45 7.68 -7.21
C TRP A 238 7.75 8.09 -6.49
N LEU A 239 7.72 8.15 -5.16
CA LEU A 239 8.85 8.54 -4.33
C LEU A 239 10.08 7.70 -4.65
N SER A 240 9.95 6.37 -4.68
CA SER A 240 11.07 5.46 -4.92
C SER A 240 11.80 5.69 -6.25
N LYS A 241 11.12 6.27 -7.26
CA LYS A 241 11.68 6.51 -8.60
C LYS A 241 12.25 7.92 -8.74
N ASN A 242 11.91 8.83 -7.84
CA ASN A 242 12.16 10.27 -7.97
C ASN A 242 12.91 10.83 -6.76
N ILE A 243 13.66 9.99 -6.05
CA ILE A 243 14.43 10.38 -4.86
C ILE A 243 15.38 11.54 -5.18
N ALA A 244 16.11 11.46 -6.30
CA ALA A 244 17.03 12.51 -6.72
C ALA A 244 16.36 13.88 -6.94
N LEU A 245 15.08 13.92 -7.34
CA LEU A 245 14.35 15.17 -7.59
C LEU A 245 13.95 15.91 -6.31
N ILE A 246 13.87 15.19 -5.19
CA ILE A 246 13.44 15.76 -3.90
C ILE A 246 14.58 15.84 -2.89
N HIS A 247 15.73 15.25 -3.21
CA HIS A 247 16.88 15.14 -2.32
C HIS A 247 17.27 16.51 -1.73
N ASP A 248 17.53 17.48 -2.61
CA ASP A 248 18.03 18.79 -2.20
C ASP A 248 16.97 19.61 -1.46
N GLU A 249 15.70 19.48 -1.83
CA GLU A 249 14.57 20.12 -1.14
C GLU A 249 14.43 19.57 0.28
N VAL A 250 14.41 18.24 0.43
CA VAL A 250 14.28 17.58 1.74
C VAL A 250 15.47 17.95 2.62
N LYS A 251 16.70 17.86 2.09
CA LYS A 251 17.92 18.22 2.80
C LYS A 251 17.92 19.69 3.25
N SER A 252 17.51 20.61 2.38
CA SER A 252 17.43 22.05 2.73
C SER A 252 16.44 22.32 3.86
N ARG A 253 15.25 21.69 3.83
CA ARG A 253 14.23 21.84 4.88
C ARG A 253 14.69 21.26 6.22
N LEU A 254 15.43 20.17 6.16
CA LEU A 254 15.98 19.47 7.32
C LEU A 254 17.04 20.32 8.03
N ILE A 255 18.01 20.86 7.27
CA ILE A 255 19.03 21.79 7.79
C ILE A 255 18.39 23.05 8.39
N ALA A 256 17.42 23.64 7.70
CA ALA A 256 16.74 24.85 8.19
C ALA A 256 16.03 24.61 9.53
N ARG A 257 15.42 23.44 9.73
CA ARG A 257 14.76 23.09 10.99
C ARG A 257 15.74 22.91 12.13
N ILE A 258 16.84 22.21 11.88
CA ILE A 258 17.90 21.98 12.87
C ILE A 258 18.51 23.32 13.30
N SER A 259 18.78 24.21 12.34
CA SER A 259 19.31 25.55 12.62
C SER A 259 18.35 26.38 13.49
N LEU A 260 17.03 26.32 13.25
CA LEU A 260 16.03 26.97 14.08
C LEU A 260 15.99 26.43 15.52
N ASP A 261 16.06 25.11 15.70
CA ASP A 261 16.03 24.48 17.03
C ASP A 261 17.31 24.77 17.84
N GLN A 262 18.48 24.91 17.19
CA GLN A 262 19.72 25.36 17.85
C GLN A 262 19.63 26.81 18.37
N VAL A 263 19.02 27.70 17.59
CA VAL A 263 18.81 29.10 18.00
C VAL A 263 17.82 29.18 19.18
N ALA A 264 16.74 28.40 19.15
CA ALA A 264 15.74 28.37 20.20
C ALA A 264 16.28 27.82 21.54
N THR A 265 17.28 26.94 21.50
CA THR A 265 17.91 26.35 22.70
C THR A 265 19.00 27.25 23.31
N SER A 266 19.43 28.29 22.58
CA SER A 266 20.48 29.23 23.02
C SER A 266 19.93 30.55 23.61
N LEU A 267 18.60 30.67 23.69
CA LEU A 267 17.87 31.78 24.32
C LEU A 267 17.27 31.33 25.66
#